data_AF-C4XYM8-F1
#
_entry.id   AF-C4XYM8-F1
#
_cell.length_a   1.000
_cell.length_b   1.000
_cell.length_c   1.000
_cell.angle_alpha   90.00
_cell.angle_beta   90.00
_cell.angle_gamma   90.00
#
_symmetry.space_group_name_H-M   'P 1'
#
loop_
_entity.id
_entity.type
_entity.pdbx_description
1 polymer ?
#
loop_
_entity_poly.entity_id
_entity_poly.type
_entity_poly.pdbx_seq_one_letter_code
_entity_poly.pdbx_strand_id
1 'polypeptide(L)'
;MRVKKPTSKRSTTRMKEGIKKKAAAQNRKNRKLAKKDVTWKSRHKKDPGIPASFPYKDKIISELEEERRLEKERKEALRLQKQQEREAALARGETIDEMIEDAEEEDANEGGLGALLESAQQAAREFDGEIDGDEMEEDSDDDVEYDISDVEVDRADLDKSRKAYDKIFKTVVDAADVILYVLDARDPESTRSKKVEQAVLQSGNKRLILVLNKVDLVPTPVLTKWLDFLKSSFPTIPIKASPGAVGSSTYNKNLSNAMTSNTLLQALKSYATKSNLKRSIVVGVIGYPNVGKSSIINALTNRHGQSKACPVGNLAGVTTSMREVKVDNKLKILDSPGIVFPEEVSSKKNVSEAKLALLSAISPKNIKDPVSVVKHLLKRLSKDDTMADALKQYYSVPPLPSSDLEDFTKQFLIHVARARGRLSRGGVPNIESAALNVLNDWRDGRITGWVLPNSSKAQAVEVDLDAPKSAARGEKEPPKVENTTIVTQWAEEFDLGGLLGENFGL
;
A
#
# COMPACT_ATOMS: atom_id res chain seq x y z
N MET A 1 21.56 5.55 -45.31
CA MET A 1 21.42 5.10 -43.89
C MET A 1 22.71 4.45 -43.45
N ARG A 2 23.32 4.89 -42.33
CA ARG A 2 24.56 4.31 -41.82
C ARG A 2 24.24 3.03 -41.04
N VAL A 3 24.51 1.87 -41.62
CA VAL A 3 24.23 0.56 -41.00
C VAL A 3 25.13 0.39 -39.77
N LYS A 4 24.53 0.17 -38.60
CA LYS A 4 25.27 -0.09 -37.35
C LYS A 4 25.94 -1.46 -37.41
N LYS A 5 27.09 -1.61 -36.75
CA LYS A 5 27.78 -2.90 -36.67
C LYS A 5 26.87 -3.94 -36.02
N PRO A 6 26.63 -5.11 -36.65
CA PRO A 6 25.83 -6.18 -36.06
C PRO A 6 26.55 -6.77 -34.86
N THR A 7 25.79 -7.12 -33.82
CA THR A 7 26.32 -7.80 -32.64
C THR A 7 26.71 -9.25 -33.00
N SER A 8 27.85 -9.70 -32.49
CA SER A 8 28.32 -11.07 -32.73
C SER A 8 27.41 -12.07 -32.01
N LYS A 9 26.98 -13.11 -32.73
CA LYS A 9 26.27 -14.27 -32.15
C LYS A 9 27.22 -15.26 -31.45
N ARG A 10 28.54 -15.03 -31.51
CA ARG A 10 29.54 -15.92 -30.91
C ARG A 10 29.60 -15.67 -29.40
N SER A 11 29.16 -16.65 -28.61
CA SER A 11 29.27 -16.60 -27.14
C SER A 11 30.68 -16.98 -26.68
N THR A 12 31.22 -16.26 -25.70
CA THR A 12 32.48 -16.65 -25.04
C THR A 12 32.29 -17.90 -24.18
N THR A 13 33.35 -18.68 -23.98
CA THR A 13 33.35 -19.84 -23.07
C THR A 13 32.97 -19.44 -21.65
N ARG A 14 33.46 -18.30 -21.17
CA ARG A 14 33.08 -17.71 -19.87
C ARG A 14 31.57 -17.48 -19.75
N MET A 15 30.92 -16.98 -20.81
CA MET A 15 29.47 -16.77 -20.81
C MET A 15 28.70 -18.09 -20.80
N LYS A 16 29.14 -19.10 -21.57
CA LYS A 16 28.52 -20.44 -21.57
C LYS A 16 28.61 -21.10 -20.19
N GLU A 17 29.78 -21.08 -19.56
CA GLU A 17 29.98 -21.67 -18.23
C GLU A 17 29.21 -20.90 -17.14
N GLY A 18 29.12 -19.56 -17.27
CA GLY A 18 28.27 -18.75 -16.39
C GLY A 18 26.78 -19.11 -16.49
N ILE A 19 26.28 -19.37 -17.71
CA ILE A 19 24.88 -19.79 -17.94
C ILE A 19 24.63 -21.18 -17.32
N LYS A 20 25.55 -22.14 -17.51
CA LYS A 20 25.43 -23.48 -16.89
C LYS A 20 25.34 -23.40 -15.37
N LYS A 21 26.24 -22.63 -14.74
CA LYS A 21 26.25 -22.44 -13.28
C LYS A 21 24.95 -21.79 -12.79
N LYS A 22 24.46 -20.76 -13.48
CA LYS A 22 23.18 -20.11 -13.15
C LYS A 22 21.99 -21.05 -13.28
N ALA A 23 21.93 -21.85 -14.35
CA ALA A 23 20.86 -22.82 -14.55
C ALA A 23 20.87 -23.91 -13.46
N ALA A 24 22.05 -24.44 -13.11
CA ALA A 24 22.19 -25.42 -12.04
C ALA A 24 21.76 -24.86 -10.67
N ALA A 25 22.16 -23.61 -10.36
CA ALA A 25 21.74 -22.93 -9.14
C ALA A 25 20.22 -22.72 -9.08
N GLN A 26 19.62 -22.27 -10.19
CA GLN A 26 18.17 -22.09 -10.27
C GLN A 26 17.42 -23.41 -10.11
N ASN A 27 17.89 -24.49 -10.74
CA ASN A 27 17.28 -25.82 -10.58
C ASN A 27 17.38 -26.31 -9.12
N ARG A 28 18.50 -26.05 -8.44
CA ARG A 28 18.65 -26.37 -7.01
C ARG A 28 17.67 -25.56 -6.15
N LYS A 29 17.49 -24.26 -6.43
CA LYS A 29 16.52 -23.38 -5.75
C LYS A 29 15.08 -23.88 -5.99
N ASN A 30 14.72 -24.17 -7.24
CA ASN A 30 13.40 -24.71 -7.60
C ASN A 30 13.12 -26.05 -6.91
N ARG A 31 14.11 -26.95 -6.79
CA ARG A 31 13.96 -28.21 -6.06
C ARG A 31 13.71 -28.00 -4.57
N LYS A 32 14.33 -26.99 -3.95
CA LYS A 32 14.08 -26.62 -2.56
C LYS A 32 12.69 -26.02 -2.38
N LEU A 33 12.27 -25.12 -3.29
CA LEU A 33 10.93 -24.52 -3.28
C LEU A 33 9.83 -25.55 -3.51
N ALA A 34 10.03 -26.49 -4.43
CA ALA A 34 9.06 -27.55 -4.73
C ALA A 34 8.82 -28.52 -3.54
N LYS A 35 9.76 -28.61 -2.59
CA LYS A 35 9.56 -29.36 -1.34
C LYS A 35 8.75 -28.59 -0.30
N LYS A 36 8.68 -27.26 -0.41
CA LYS A 36 7.93 -26.37 0.50
C LYS A 36 6.53 -26.04 0.00
N ASP A 37 6.18 -26.48 -1.21
CA ASP A 37 4.88 -26.26 -1.80
C ASP A 37 3.86 -27.20 -1.14
N VAL A 38 2.96 -26.62 -0.33
CA VAL A 38 1.91 -27.33 0.43
C VAL A 38 0.74 -27.72 -0.49
N THR A 39 0.84 -27.46 -1.80
CA THR A 39 0.01 -28.12 -2.82
C THR A 39 0.45 -29.58 -2.96
N TRP A 40 0.30 -30.31 -1.85
CA TRP A 40 0.32 -31.76 -1.80
C TRP A 40 -0.53 -32.27 -2.96
N LYS A 41 0.13 -33.07 -3.78
CA LYS A 41 -0.39 -33.76 -4.95
C LYS A 41 -1.76 -34.32 -4.61
N SER A 42 -2.84 -33.74 -5.13
CA SER A 42 -4.01 -34.56 -5.38
C SER A 42 -3.49 -35.70 -6.26
N ARG A 43 -3.39 -36.92 -5.71
CA ARG A 43 -2.90 -38.09 -6.47
C ARG A 43 -3.76 -38.28 -7.73
N HIS A 44 -4.97 -37.73 -7.70
CA HIS A 44 -5.86 -37.55 -8.84
C HIS A 44 -5.47 -36.32 -9.65
N LYS A 45 -5.00 -36.55 -10.87
CA LYS A 45 -4.96 -35.51 -11.91
C LYS A 45 -6.41 -35.05 -12.15
N LYS A 46 -6.65 -33.74 -12.19
CA LYS A 46 -7.94 -33.22 -12.68
C LYS A 46 -8.09 -33.65 -14.13
N ASP A 47 -9.07 -34.50 -14.39
CA ASP A 47 -9.41 -34.93 -15.74
C ASP A 47 -9.95 -33.71 -16.52
N PRO A 48 -9.36 -33.33 -17.67
CA PRO A 48 -9.88 -32.27 -18.52
C PRO A 48 -11.29 -32.55 -19.07
N GLY A 49 -11.80 -33.79 -18.93
CA GLY A 49 -13.15 -34.18 -19.31
C GLY A 49 -13.36 -34.24 -20.83
N ILE A 50 -14.61 -34.43 -21.25
CA ILE A 50 -14.96 -34.56 -22.67
C ILE A 50 -15.02 -33.16 -23.32
N PRO A 51 -14.17 -32.88 -24.33
CA PRO A 51 -14.19 -31.59 -25.02
C PRO A 51 -15.53 -31.29 -25.68
N ALA A 52 -15.95 -30.02 -25.66
CA ALA A 52 -17.24 -29.60 -26.19
C ALA A 52 -17.40 -29.78 -27.71
N SER A 53 -16.30 -29.90 -28.45
CA SER A 53 -16.30 -30.07 -29.92
C SER A 53 -16.52 -31.52 -30.37
N PHE A 54 -16.67 -32.48 -29.46
CA PHE A 54 -16.80 -33.88 -29.82
C PHE A 54 -18.22 -34.21 -30.33
N PRO A 55 -18.40 -34.68 -31.58
CA PRO A 55 -19.72 -34.83 -32.23
C PRO A 55 -20.70 -35.80 -31.54
N TYR A 56 -20.21 -36.77 -30.78
CA TYR A 56 -21.03 -37.77 -30.08
C TYR A 56 -20.99 -37.60 -28.56
N LYS A 57 -20.70 -36.39 -28.06
CA LYS A 57 -20.58 -36.11 -26.62
C LYS A 57 -21.84 -36.53 -25.85
N ASP A 58 -23.02 -36.27 -26.39
CA ASP A 58 -24.28 -36.55 -25.70
C ASP A 58 -24.54 -38.07 -25.55
N LYS A 59 -24.08 -38.88 -26.51
CA LYS A 59 -24.15 -40.35 -26.43
C LYS A 59 -23.24 -40.90 -25.34
N ILE A 60 -22.02 -40.36 -25.23
CA ILE A 60 -21.08 -40.76 -24.19
C ILE A 60 -21.62 -40.37 -22.80
N ILE A 61 -22.26 -39.21 -22.68
CA ILE A 61 -22.87 -38.78 -21.42
C ILE A 61 -24.02 -39.71 -21.02
N SER A 62 -24.90 -40.08 -21.97
CA SER A 62 -26.01 -41.01 -21.67
C SER A 62 -25.52 -42.40 -21.28
N GLU A 63 -24.50 -42.94 -21.96
CA GLU A 63 -23.90 -44.24 -21.62
C GLU A 63 -23.30 -44.22 -20.21
N LEU A 64 -22.58 -43.14 -19.84
CA LEU A 64 -22.01 -42.97 -18.51
C LEU A 64 -23.08 -42.82 -17.41
N GLU A 65 -24.22 -42.19 -17.71
CA GLU A 65 -25.35 -42.08 -16.77
C GLU A 65 -26.05 -43.41 -16.54
N GLU A 66 -26.24 -44.21 -17.60
CA GLU A 66 -26.81 -45.55 -17.50
C GLU A 66 -25.90 -46.49 -16.71
N GLU A 67 -24.60 -46.48 -16.96
CA GLU A 67 -23.62 -47.26 -16.20
C GLU A 67 -23.62 -46.90 -14.71
N ARG A 68 -23.64 -45.59 -14.37
CA ARG A 68 -23.73 -45.13 -12.97
C ARG A 68 -25.01 -45.58 -12.29
N ARG A 69 -26.13 -45.59 -13.00
CA ARG A 69 -27.42 -46.02 -12.45
C ARG A 69 -27.40 -47.52 -12.15
N LEU A 70 -26.91 -48.34 -13.08
CA LEU A 70 -26.78 -49.78 -12.90
C LEU A 70 -25.82 -50.13 -11.76
N GLU A 71 -24.70 -49.41 -11.65
CA GLU A 71 -23.74 -49.61 -10.57
C GLU A 71 -24.33 -49.26 -9.21
N LYS A 72 -25.12 -48.18 -9.13
CA LYS A 72 -25.84 -47.80 -7.91
C LYS A 72 -26.89 -48.83 -7.50
N GLU A 73 -27.72 -49.29 -8.44
CA GLU A 73 -28.71 -50.34 -8.20
C GLU A 73 -28.03 -51.64 -7.74
N ARG A 74 -26.87 -51.99 -8.30
CA ARG A 74 -26.06 -53.14 -7.88
C ARG A 74 -25.49 -52.99 -6.46
N LYS A 75 -25.01 -51.79 -6.10
CA LYS A 75 -24.49 -51.49 -4.75
C LYS A 75 -25.61 -51.54 -3.70
N GLU A 76 -26.79 -51.01 -4.02
CA GLU A 76 -27.98 -51.08 -3.15
C GLU A 76 -28.45 -52.53 -2.95
N ALA A 77 -28.47 -53.35 -4.01
CA ALA A 77 -28.81 -54.77 -3.91
C ALA A 77 -27.81 -55.55 -3.03
N LEU A 78 -26.51 -55.29 -3.17
CA LEU A 78 -25.47 -55.90 -2.34
C LEU A 78 -25.62 -55.50 -0.87
N ARG A 79 -25.92 -54.22 -0.60
CA ARG A 79 -26.15 -53.72 0.77
C ARG A 79 -27.36 -54.39 1.41
N LEU A 80 -28.45 -54.57 0.65
CA LEU A 80 -29.66 -55.23 1.12
C LEU A 80 -29.41 -56.73 1.37
N GLN A 81 -28.59 -57.38 0.54
CA GLN A 81 -28.16 -58.76 0.74
C GLN A 81 -27.29 -58.92 2.00
N LYS A 82 -26.27 -58.06 2.19
CA LYS A 82 -25.45 -58.03 3.42
C LYS A 82 -26.32 -57.79 4.67
N GLN A 83 -27.34 -56.93 4.57
CA GLN A 83 -28.25 -56.64 5.68
C GLN A 83 -29.13 -57.85 6.04
N GLN A 84 -29.66 -58.56 5.05
CA GLN A 84 -30.41 -59.80 5.27
C GLN A 84 -29.53 -60.92 5.85
N GLU A 85 -28.28 -61.03 5.38
CA GLU A 85 -27.33 -62.00 5.91
C GLU A 85 -26.97 -61.70 7.37
N ARG A 86 -26.78 -60.43 7.72
CA ARG A 86 -26.58 -59.97 9.10
C ARG A 86 -27.79 -60.25 9.99
N GLU A 87 -29.01 -60.01 9.50
CA GLU A 87 -30.25 -60.28 10.24
C GLU A 87 -30.45 -61.79 10.46
N ALA A 88 -30.11 -62.62 9.47
CA ALA A 88 -30.12 -64.08 9.59
C ALA A 88 -29.03 -64.61 10.54
N ALA A 89 -27.83 -64.00 10.56
CA ALA A 89 -26.77 -64.34 11.52
C ALA A 89 -27.15 -63.96 12.96
N LEU A 90 -27.80 -62.80 13.13
CA LEU A 90 -28.34 -62.36 14.42
C LEU A 90 -29.43 -63.32 14.94
N ALA A 91 -30.30 -63.81 14.05
CA ALA A 91 -31.31 -64.82 14.38
C ALA A 91 -30.71 -66.20 14.73
N ARG A 92 -29.48 -66.49 14.29
CA ARG A 92 -28.72 -67.69 14.66
C ARG A 92 -27.93 -67.55 15.98
N GLY A 93 -27.92 -66.37 16.60
CA GLY A 93 -27.37 -66.16 17.94
C GLY A 93 -25.84 -66.01 18.00
N GLU A 94 -25.18 -65.64 16.90
CA GLU A 94 -23.74 -65.36 16.85
C GLU A 94 -23.42 -63.95 17.41
N THR A 95 -22.36 -63.82 18.21
CA THR A 95 -21.94 -62.59 18.91
C THR A 95 -21.25 -61.58 17.99
N ILE A 96 -21.64 -60.30 18.13
CA ILE A 96 -21.41 -59.19 17.20
C ILE A 96 -20.18 -58.36 17.61
N ASP A 97 -18.98 -58.93 17.57
CA ASP A 97 -17.75 -58.13 17.78
C ASP A 97 -16.76 -58.18 16.60
N GLU A 98 -16.98 -59.05 15.60
CA GLU A 98 -16.10 -59.14 14.42
C GLU A 98 -16.76 -58.64 13.11
N MET A 99 -18.00 -58.11 13.16
CA MET A 99 -18.75 -57.70 11.95
C MET A 99 -18.91 -56.18 11.76
N ILE A 100 -18.33 -55.35 12.63
CA ILE A 100 -18.48 -53.89 12.58
C ILE A 100 -17.37 -53.24 11.73
N GLU A 101 -16.19 -53.86 11.60
CA GLU A 101 -15.08 -53.28 10.82
C GLU A 101 -15.35 -53.23 9.31
N ASP A 102 -16.02 -54.24 8.74
CA ASP A 102 -16.22 -54.31 7.27
C ASP A 102 -17.32 -53.38 6.73
N ALA A 103 -18.21 -52.85 7.59
CA ALA A 103 -19.32 -51.99 7.16
C ALA A 103 -18.96 -50.49 7.17
N GLU A 104 -17.96 -50.08 7.95
CA GLU A 104 -17.53 -48.68 8.04
C GLU A 104 -16.42 -48.33 7.04
N GLU A 105 -15.66 -49.31 6.53
CA GLU A 105 -14.61 -49.06 5.53
C GLU A 105 -15.14 -48.75 4.11
N GLU A 106 -16.30 -49.30 3.69
CA GLU A 106 -16.81 -49.09 2.32
C GLU A 106 -17.48 -47.71 2.11
N ASP A 107 -18.07 -47.10 3.14
CA ASP A 107 -18.73 -45.79 3.05
C ASP A 107 -17.76 -44.61 3.37
N ALA A 108 -16.57 -44.88 3.93
CA ALA A 108 -15.58 -43.85 4.25
C ALA A 108 -14.77 -43.33 3.04
N ASN A 109 -14.83 -44.02 1.90
CA ASN A 109 -13.95 -43.72 0.75
C ASN A 109 -14.57 -42.78 -0.31
N GLU A 110 -15.79 -42.27 -0.09
CA GLU A 110 -16.51 -41.46 -1.10
C GLU A 110 -16.63 -39.97 -0.76
N GLY A 111 -16.11 -39.53 0.40
CA GLY A 111 -16.09 -38.13 0.78
C GLY A 111 -14.75 -37.74 1.38
N GLY A 112 -14.09 -36.72 0.82
CA GLY A 112 -12.81 -36.17 1.29
C GLY A 112 -12.76 -35.66 2.74
N LEU A 113 -13.78 -35.97 3.55
CA LEU A 113 -13.86 -35.74 4.99
C LEU A 113 -13.02 -36.77 5.78
N GLY A 114 -12.92 -38.03 5.32
CA GLY A 114 -12.15 -39.07 6.01
C GLY A 114 -10.64 -38.76 6.07
N ALA A 115 -10.06 -38.40 4.92
CA ALA A 115 -8.67 -37.96 4.85
C ALA A 115 -8.39 -36.66 5.63
N LEU A 116 -9.40 -35.82 5.81
CA LEU A 116 -9.32 -34.56 6.58
C LEU A 116 -9.31 -34.82 8.08
N LEU A 117 -10.08 -35.81 8.53
CA LEU A 117 -10.12 -36.24 9.93
C LEU A 117 -8.81 -36.92 10.34
N GLU A 118 -8.27 -37.79 9.46
CA GLU A 118 -6.99 -38.48 9.69
C GLU A 118 -5.82 -37.48 9.71
N SER A 119 -5.80 -36.52 8.79
CA SER A 119 -4.79 -35.45 8.77
C SER A 119 -4.90 -34.52 9.99
N ALA A 120 -6.11 -34.24 10.49
CA ALA A 120 -6.31 -33.45 11.70
C ALA A 120 -5.83 -34.19 12.95
N GLN A 121 -6.05 -35.51 13.02
CA GLN A 121 -5.55 -36.35 14.10
C GLN A 121 -4.02 -36.48 14.07
N GLN A 122 -3.42 -36.56 12.88
CA GLN A 122 -1.97 -36.65 12.73
C GLN A 122 -1.28 -35.33 13.10
N ALA A 123 -1.84 -34.19 12.70
CA ALA A 123 -1.39 -32.87 13.13
C ALA A 123 -1.56 -32.64 14.65
N ALA A 124 -2.57 -33.24 15.27
CA ALA A 124 -2.74 -33.22 16.72
C ALA A 124 -1.68 -34.07 17.45
N ARG A 125 -1.31 -35.23 16.90
CA ARG A 125 -0.23 -36.07 17.45
C ARG A 125 1.14 -35.40 17.32
N GLU A 126 1.39 -34.69 16.23
CA GLU A 126 2.62 -33.89 16.05
C GLU A 126 2.67 -32.67 17.00
N PHE A 127 1.51 -32.17 17.46
CA PHE A 127 1.43 -31.07 18.42
C PHE A 127 1.63 -31.52 19.88
N ASP A 128 1.25 -32.76 20.23
CA ASP A 128 1.37 -33.31 21.59
C ASP A 128 2.74 -33.94 21.92
N GLY A 129 3.74 -33.79 21.04
CA GLY A 129 5.16 -33.82 21.43
C GLY A 129 5.78 -35.19 21.68
N GLU A 130 6.02 -35.95 20.61
CA GLU A 130 7.12 -36.94 20.59
C GLU A 130 8.28 -36.37 19.77
N ILE A 131 9.35 -36.00 20.50
CA ILE A 131 10.64 -35.56 19.96
C ILE A 131 11.44 -36.83 19.67
N ASP A 132 11.62 -37.17 18.40
CA ASP A 132 12.80 -37.94 17.99
C ASP A 132 13.85 -36.95 17.48
N GLY A 133 14.95 -36.93 18.23
CA GLY A 133 16.09 -36.06 18.00
C GLY A 133 16.87 -36.47 16.76
N ASP A 134 17.34 -35.46 16.03
CA ASP A 134 18.65 -35.50 15.40
C ASP A 134 19.17 -34.06 15.31
N GLU A 135 20.23 -33.82 16.09
CA GLU A 135 21.09 -32.65 16.00
C GLU A 135 21.81 -32.66 14.65
N MET A 136 21.70 -31.55 13.92
CA MET A 136 22.68 -31.17 12.90
C MET A 136 22.93 -29.67 13.01
N GLU A 137 24.09 -29.34 13.57
CA GLU A 137 24.74 -28.05 13.46
C GLU A 137 24.95 -27.67 11.98
N GLU A 138 24.74 -26.39 11.63
CA GLU A 138 25.72 -25.58 10.89
C GLU A 138 25.18 -24.16 10.62
N ASP A 139 25.93 -23.22 11.18
CA ASP A 139 26.36 -21.93 10.65
C ASP A 139 25.38 -20.84 10.23
N SER A 140 25.59 -19.73 10.95
CA SER A 140 25.28 -18.35 10.61
C SER A 140 25.67 -17.98 9.17
N ASP A 141 24.69 -17.48 8.42
CA ASP A 141 24.81 -16.19 7.75
C ASP A 141 23.40 -15.64 7.49
N ASP A 142 23.15 -14.48 8.09
CA ASP A 142 22.00 -13.63 7.88
C ASP A 142 21.86 -13.23 6.41
N ASP A 143 20.70 -13.55 5.81
CA ASP A 143 20.10 -12.78 4.72
C ASP A 143 18.64 -13.24 4.54
N VAL A 144 17.75 -12.75 5.42
CA VAL A 144 16.32 -13.01 5.31
C VAL A 144 15.70 -12.05 4.30
N GLU A 145 15.76 -12.43 3.02
CA GLU A 145 15.02 -11.81 1.92
C GLU A 145 13.52 -12.15 2.06
N TYR A 146 12.73 -11.22 2.61
CA TYR A 146 11.27 -11.36 2.63
C TYR A 146 10.69 -10.93 1.27
N ASP A 147 10.33 -11.91 0.45
CA ASP A 147 9.55 -11.73 -0.77
C ASP A 147 8.08 -11.45 -0.39
N ILE A 148 7.64 -10.20 -0.50
CA ILE A 148 6.23 -9.82 -0.36
C ILE A 148 5.60 -9.97 -1.74
N SER A 149 5.05 -11.16 -2.03
CA SER A 149 4.16 -11.35 -3.17
C SER A 149 2.73 -11.64 -2.71
N ASP A 150 1.83 -10.81 -3.26
CA ASP A 150 0.37 -10.91 -3.43
C ASP A 150 -0.39 -11.98 -2.62
N VAL A 151 -1.19 -11.54 -1.63
CA VAL A 151 -2.26 -12.36 -1.04
C VAL A 151 -3.49 -11.48 -0.74
N GLU A 152 -4.67 -12.03 -1.06
CA GLU A 152 -5.99 -11.46 -0.80
C GLU A 152 -6.21 -11.20 0.70
N VAL A 153 -6.80 -10.05 1.03
CA VAL A 153 -6.71 -9.46 2.38
C VAL A 153 -7.83 -9.96 3.31
N ASP A 154 -7.48 -10.87 4.22
CA ASP A 154 -8.25 -11.17 5.44
C ASP A 154 -7.80 -10.31 6.64
N ARG A 155 -8.68 -10.14 7.65
CA ARG A 155 -8.45 -9.29 8.83
C ARG A 155 -7.17 -9.64 9.62
N ALA A 156 -6.76 -10.91 9.61
CA ALA A 156 -5.55 -11.37 10.29
C ALA A 156 -4.25 -10.86 9.63
N ASP A 157 -4.25 -10.67 8.30
CA ASP A 157 -3.06 -10.25 7.55
C ASP A 157 -2.81 -8.75 7.59
N LEU A 158 -3.85 -7.95 7.83
CA LEU A 158 -3.71 -6.52 8.12
C LEU A 158 -2.94 -6.29 9.43
N ASP A 159 -3.19 -7.11 10.46
CA ASP A 159 -2.48 -7.02 11.74
C ASP A 159 -1.05 -7.57 11.65
N LYS A 160 -0.80 -8.58 10.81
CA LYS A 160 0.55 -9.07 10.49
C LYS A 160 1.38 -8.01 9.76
N SER A 161 0.76 -7.31 8.81
CA SER A 161 1.37 -6.18 8.09
C SER A 161 1.63 -4.99 9.01
N ARG A 162 0.69 -4.63 9.90
CA ARG A 162 0.85 -3.56 10.91
C ARG A 162 2.03 -3.82 11.85
N LYS A 163 2.14 -5.03 12.39
CA LYS A 163 3.27 -5.42 13.26
C LYS A 163 4.62 -5.33 12.52
N ALA A 164 4.66 -5.69 11.24
CA ALA A 164 5.86 -5.53 10.43
C ALA A 164 6.23 -4.05 10.24
N TYR A 165 5.24 -3.18 9.97
CA TYR A 165 5.48 -1.75 9.81
C TYR A 165 5.91 -1.08 11.12
N ASP A 166 5.31 -1.44 12.25
CA ASP A 166 5.68 -0.90 13.56
C ASP A 166 7.11 -1.33 13.94
N LYS A 167 7.51 -2.56 13.60
CA LYS A 167 8.88 -3.04 13.80
C LYS A 167 9.88 -2.23 12.98
N ILE A 168 9.59 -2.00 11.70
CA ILE A 168 10.43 -1.18 10.82
C ILE A 168 10.52 0.25 11.36
N PHE A 169 9.38 0.84 11.72
CA PHE A 169 9.32 2.20 12.27
C PHE A 169 10.18 2.34 13.53
N LYS A 170 10.01 1.44 14.50
CA LYS A 170 10.81 1.43 15.73
C LYS A 170 12.30 1.30 15.43
N THR A 171 12.68 0.38 14.54
CA THR A 171 14.09 0.19 14.15
C THR A 171 14.69 1.47 13.53
N VAL A 172 13.95 2.16 12.66
CA VAL A 172 14.38 3.43 12.06
C VAL A 172 14.49 4.51 13.12
N VAL A 173 13.49 4.63 13.99
CA VAL A 173 13.49 5.61 15.06
C VAL A 173 14.68 5.36 15.97
N ASP A 174 14.89 4.15 16.46
CA ASP A 174 15.97 3.79 17.38
C ASP A 174 17.36 4.06 16.78
N ALA A 175 17.58 3.69 15.52
CA ALA A 175 18.86 3.88 14.83
C ALA A 175 19.18 5.34 14.45
N ALA A 176 18.17 6.21 14.34
CA ALA A 176 18.34 7.57 13.86
C ALA A 176 18.51 8.61 14.99
N ASP A 177 19.34 9.62 14.72
CA ASP A 177 19.51 10.82 15.55
C ASP A 177 18.52 11.93 15.14
N VAL A 178 18.26 12.05 13.84
CA VAL A 178 17.33 13.00 13.24
C VAL A 178 16.32 12.25 12.37
N ILE A 179 15.05 12.56 12.54
CA ILE A 179 13.96 12.00 11.74
C ILE A 179 13.47 13.05 10.76
N LEU A 180 13.56 12.74 9.47
CA LEU A 180 12.89 13.48 8.40
C LEU A 180 11.55 12.83 8.12
N TYR A 181 10.47 13.51 8.51
CA TYR A 181 9.12 13.06 8.23
C TYR A 181 8.62 13.71 6.95
N VAL A 182 8.56 12.93 5.87
CA VAL A 182 8.21 13.40 4.54
C VAL A 182 6.69 13.40 4.32
N LEU A 183 6.16 14.55 3.92
CA LEU A 183 4.75 14.79 3.60
C LEU A 183 4.59 15.18 2.12
N ASP A 184 3.43 14.89 1.53
CA ASP A 184 3.07 15.33 0.17
C ASP A 184 2.39 16.71 0.24
N ALA A 185 2.93 17.71 -0.47
CA ALA A 185 2.42 19.10 -0.45
C ALA A 185 0.95 19.24 -0.86
N ARG A 186 0.40 18.31 -1.64
CA ARG A 186 -1.00 18.37 -2.10
C ARG A 186 -2.00 18.10 -0.99
N ASP A 187 -1.64 17.23 -0.04
CA ASP A 187 -2.50 16.83 1.08
C ASP A 187 -1.62 16.46 2.30
N PRO A 188 -0.99 17.45 2.96
CA PRO A 188 -0.02 17.19 4.03
C PRO A 188 -0.66 16.54 5.25
N GLU A 189 -1.90 16.93 5.58
CA GLU A 189 -2.63 16.41 6.75
C GLU A 189 -2.94 14.92 6.58
N SER A 190 -3.37 14.48 5.40
CA SER A 190 -3.66 13.05 5.16
C SER A 190 -2.41 12.16 5.09
N THR A 191 -1.23 12.75 4.88
CA THR A 191 0.05 12.03 4.92
C THR A 191 0.76 12.14 6.28
N ARG A 192 0.14 12.84 7.24
CA ARG A 192 0.64 13.09 8.59
C ARG A 192 -0.08 12.21 9.60
N SER A 193 0.63 11.72 10.62
CA SER A 193 0.09 10.95 11.74
C SER A 193 0.62 11.50 13.05
N LYS A 194 -0.28 11.95 13.93
CA LYS A 194 0.08 12.49 15.25
C LYS A 194 0.71 11.44 16.17
N LYS A 195 0.30 10.17 16.05
CA LYS A 195 0.90 9.07 16.83
C LYS A 195 2.37 8.86 16.52
N VAL A 196 2.76 9.01 15.26
CA VAL A 196 4.16 8.91 14.82
C VAL A 196 4.99 10.02 15.45
N GLU A 197 4.46 11.23 15.45
CA GLU A 197 5.11 12.40 16.03
C GLU A 197 5.29 12.23 17.54
N GLN A 198 4.24 11.77 18.23
CA GLN A 198 4.27 11.45 19.65
C GLN A 198 5.29 10.34 19.96
N ALA A 199 5.32 9.27 19.16
CA ALA A 199 6.27 8.17 19.35
C ALA A 199 7.72 8.63 19.19
N VAL A 200 8.02 9.48 18.19
CA VAL A 200 9.36 10.05 18.00
C VAL A 200 9.73 10.95 19.18
N LEU A 201 8.79 11.79 19.66
CA LEU A 201 9.04 12.66 20.82
C LEU A 201 9.26 11.87 22.12
N GLN A 202 8.53 10.77 22.32
CA GLN A 202 8.67 9.88 23.49
C GLN A 202 9.99 9.11 23.48
N SER A 203 10.53 8.79 22.30
CA SER A 203 11.79 8.04 22.16
C SER A 203 13.06 8.81 22.60
N GLY A 204 12.92 10.08 22.98
CA GLY A 204 13.95 10.86 23.67
C GLY A 204 15.11 11.35 22.78
N ASN A 205 15.49 12.62 22.97
CA ASN A 205 16.66 13.30 22.36
C ASN A 205 16.78 13.27 20.82
N LYS A 206 15.76 12.82 20.09
CA LYS A 206 15.70 12.83 18.61
C LYS A 206 15.10 14.14 18.10
N ARG A 207 15.60 14.64 16.98
CA ARG A 207 15.03 15.82 16.32
C ARG A 207 14.10 15.40 15.19
N LEU A 208 12.86 15.89 15.22
CA LEU A 208 11.87 15.69 14.16
C LEU A 208 11.82 16.93 13.25
N ILE A 209 12.00 16.73 11.95
CA ILE A 209 11.88 17.78 10.93
C ILE A 209 10.84 17.31 9.90
N LEU A 210 9.86 18.16 9.62
CA LEU A 210 8.90 17.91 8.55
C LEU A 210 9.49 18.32 7.22
N VAL A 211 9.38 17.46 6.22
CA VAL A 211 9.82 17.73 4.85
C VAL A 211 8.61 17.73 3.95
N LEU A 212 8.23 18.91 3.47
CA LEU A 212 7.11 19.06 2.56
C LEU A 212 7.60 18.89 1.13
N ASN A 213 7.35 17.72 0.52
CA ASN A 213 7.83 17.39 -0.82
C ASN A 213 6.75 17.64 -1.90
N LYS A 214 7.18 17.71 -3.17
CA LYS A 214 6.32 18.00 -4.35
C LYS A 214 5.70 19.39 -4.33
N VAL A 215 6.44 20.36 -3.77
CA VAL A 215 6.02 21.77 -3.67
C VAL A 215 5.77 22.43 -5.02
N ASP A 216 6.22 21.80 -6.10
CA ASP A 216 5.99 22.22 -7.47
C ASP A 216 4.59 21.89 -7.99
N LEU A 217 3.81 21.04 -7.31
CA LEU A 217 2.44 20.71 -7.69
C LEU A 217 1.39 21.64 -7.06
N VAL A 218 1.82 22.58 -6.22
CA VAL A 218 0.94 23.43 -5.41
C VAL A 218 1.27 24.90 -5.63
N PRO A 219 0.28 25.80 -5.78
CA PRO A 219 0.52 27.23 -5.91
C PRO A 219 1.27 27.84 -4.71
N THR A 220 2.03 28.90 -4.94
CA THR A 220 2.82 29.60 -3.91
C THR A 220 1.98 30.04 -2.70
N PRO A 221 0.78 30.65 -2.86
CA PRO A 221 -0.01 31.10 -1.70
C PRO A 221 -0.44 29.95 -0.79
N VAL A 222 -0.75 28.79 -1.38
CA VAL A 222 -1.16 27.58 -0.65
C VAL A 222 0.03 26.97 0.06
N LEU A 223 1.19 26.93 -0.60
CA LEU A 223 2.44 26.47 0.01
C LEU A 223 2.80 27.29 1.25
N THR A 224 2.71 28.63 1.18
CA THR A 224 3.00 29.51 2.33
C THR A 224 2.06 29.22 3.50
N LYS A 225 0.73 29.13 3.25
CA LYS A 225 -0.25 28.78 4.30
C LYS A 225 0.07 27.45 4.98
N TRP A 226 0.47 26.42 4.22
CA TRP A 226 0.88 25.15 4.80
C TRP A 226 2.19 25.23 5.57
N LEU A 227 3.17 25.99 5.08
CA LEU A 227 4.43 26.19 5.80
C LEU A 227 4.19 26.88 7.13
N ASP A 228 3.35 27.91 7.19
CA ASP A 228 3.03 28.62 8.43
C ASP A 228 2.30 27.70 9.41
N PHE A 229 1.32 26.93 8.93
CA PHE A 229 0.60 25.94 9.74
C PHE A 229 1.53 24.85 10.28
N LEU A 230 2.39 24.24 9.46
CA LEU A 230 3.25 23.14 9.89
C LEU A 230 4.42 23.62 10.77
N LYS A 231 4.98 24.81 10.49
CA LYS A 231 6.03 25.43 11.32
C LYS A 231 5.58 25.73 12.74
N SER A 232 4.28 25.95 12.96
CA SER A 232 3.72 26.09 14.31
C SER A 232 3.91 24.83 15.17
N SER A 233 3.98 23.65 14.54
CA SER A 233 4.19 22.37 15.23
C SER A 233 5.65 21.94 15.23
N PHE A 234 6.28 21.92 14.04
CA PHE A 234 7.63 21.39 13.86
C PHE A 234 8.39 22.15 12.76
N PRO A 235 9.73 22.24 12.84
CA PRO A 235 10.53 22.80 11.76
C PRO A 235 10.21 22.12 10.42
N THR A 236 9.76 22.91 9.44
CA THR A 236 9.27 22.40 8.16
C THR A 236 10.08 22.97 6.99
N ILE A 237 10.57 22.10 6.11
CA ILE A 237 11.38 22.48 4.94
C ILE A 237 10.65 22.09 3.65
N PRO A 238 10.38 23.04 2.74
CA PRO A 238 9.83 22.76 1.41
C PRO A 238 10.91 22.20 0.46
N ILE A 239 10.61 21.10 -0.23
CA ILE A 239 11.54 20.43 -1.15
C ILE A 239 10.86 20.04 -2.46
N LYS A 240 11.62 20.17 -3.56
CA LYS A 240 11.29 19.57 -4.87
C LYS A 240 12.31 18.47 -5.18
N ALA A 241 12.01 17.24 -4.78
CA ALA A 241 12.99 16.14 -4.88
C ALA A 241 13.06 15.46 -6.26
N SER A 242 12.01 15.55 -7.07
CA SER A 242 11.95 14.92 -8.39
C SER A 242 11.85 15.97 -9.50
N PRO A 243 12.51 15.77 -10.66
CA PRO A 243 12.03 16.39 -11.88
C PRO A 243 10.63 15.81 -12.15
N GLY A 244 9.62 16.68 -12.29
CA GLY A 244 8.22 16.28 -12.49
C GLY A 244 8.02 15.48 -13.78
N ALA A 245 6.82 14.91 -13.95
CA ALA A 245 6.49 14.18 -15.17
C ALA A 245 6.46 15.10 -16.40
N VAL A 246 6.75 14.55 -17.58
CA VAL A 246 6.60 15.28 -18.84
C VAL A 246 5.13 15.71 -19.01
N GLY A 247 4.91 17.00 -19.23
CA GLY A 247 3.57 17.59 -19.32
C GLY A 247 2.89 17.87 -17.98
N SER A 248 3.60 17.76 -16.85
CA SER A 248 3.09 18.18 -15.54
C SER A 248 3.01 19.70 -15.45
N SER A 249 1.87 20.23 -14.98
CA SER A 249 1.80 21.63 -14.58
C SER A 249 2.74 21.83 -13.39
N THR A 250 3.63 22.82 -13.48
CA THR A 250 4.68 23.06 -12.49
C THR A 250 4.55 24.48 -11.97
N TYR A 251 4.20 24.61 -10.70
CA TYR A 251 4.29 25.83 -9.91
C TYR A 251 5.68 25.98 -9.28
N ASN A 252 5.96 27.14 -8.69
CA ASN A 252 7.18 27.38 -7.92
C ASN A 252 8.48 27.02 -8.67
N LYS A 253 8.58 27.40 -9.95
CA LYS A 253 9.75 27.11 -10.81
C LYS A 253 11.07 27.60 -10.22
N ASN A 254 11.01 28.62 -9.37
CA ASN A 254 12.17 29.18 -8.66
C ASN A 254 12.75 28.20 -7.60
N LEU A 255 11.94 27.30 -7.06
CA LEU A 255 12.38 26.25 -6.13
C LEU A 255 12.95 25.06 -6.91
N SER A 256 14.20 25.22 -7.37
CA SER A 256 14.91 24.14 -8.04
C SER A 256 15.23 22.97 -7.08
N ASN A 257 15.37 21.77 -7.65
CA ASN A 257 15.76 20.58 -6.89
C ASN A 257 17.12 20.78 -6.20
N ALA A 258 18.09 21.35 -6.93
CA ALA A 258 19.41 21.65 -6.39
C ALA A 258 19.35 22.64 -5.22
N MET A 259 18.60 23.74 -5.35
CA MET A 259 18.51 24.75 -4.29
C MET A 259 17.87 24.17 -3.01
N THR A 260 16.74 23.48 -3.14
CA THR A 260 16.01 22.95 -1.98
C THR A 260 16.75 21.81 -1.26
N SER A 261 17.39 20.91 -2.02
CA SER A 261 18.24 19.85 -1.46
C SER A 261 19.53 20.41 -0.84
N ASN A 262 20.07 21.52 -1.37
CA ASN A 262 21.20 22.23 -0.75
C ASN A 262 20.81 22.77 0.63
N THR A 263 19.66 23.43 0.75
CA THR A 263 19.16 23.97 2.03
C THR A 263 18.98 22.86 3.08
N LEU A 264 18.36 21.72 2.70
CA LEU A 264 18.21 20.59 3.62
C LEU A 264 19.57 20.02 4.05
N LEU A 265 20.50 19.82 3.11
CA LEU A 265 21.83 19.30 3.46
C LEU A 265 22.60 20.27 4.36
N GLN A 266 22.51 21.57 4.10
CA GLN A 266 23.18 22.58 4.93
C GLN A 266 22.61 22.59 6.35
N ALA A 267 21.29 22.46 6.51
CA ALA A 267 20.66 22.32 7.82
C ALA A 267 21.15 21.06 8.55
N LEU A 268 21.20 19.91 7.87
CA LEU A 268 21.70 18.65 8.44
C LEU A 268 23.19 18.72 8.80
N LYS A 269 24.02 19.33 7.95
CA LYS A 269 25.45 19.52 8.20
C LYS A 269 25.70 20.46 9.37
N SER A 270 24.93 21.54 9.47
CA SER A 270 25.01 22.49 10.59
C SER A 270 24.61 21.83 11.91
N TYR A 271 23.64 20.92 11.88
CA TYR A 271 23.31 20.09 13.03
C TYR A 271 24.44 19.10 13.37
N ALA A 272 25.04 18.46 12.35
CA ALA A 272 26.16 17.54 12.53
C ALA A 272 27.37 18.20 13.19
N THR A 273 27.74 19.41 12.78
CA THR A 273 28.85 20.14 13.40
C THR A 273 28.53 20.59 14.82
N LYS A 274 27.29 21.04 15.10
CA LYS A 274 26.86 21.46 16.44
C LYS A 274 26.76 20.30 17.44
N SER A 275 26.38 19.11 16.97
CA SER A 275 26.21 17.94 17.83
C SER A 275 27.52 17.38 18.41
N ASN A 276 28.67 17.80 17.87
CA ASN A 276 30.03 17.37 18.26
C ASN A 276 30.20 15.85 18.46
N LEU A 277 29.47 15.05 17.67
CA LEU A 277 29.54 13.60 17.74
C LEU A 277 30.82 13.09 17.05
N LYS A 278 31.51 12.15 17.69
CA LYS A 278 32.69 11.46 17.12
C LYS A 278 32.32 10.57 15.92
N ARG A 279 31.06 10.09 15.89
CA ARG A 279 30.50 9.29 14.79
C ARG A 279 29.68 10.15 13.83
N SER A 280 29.41 9.62 12.63
CA SER A 280 28.48 10.24 11.69
C SER A 280 27.05 10.28 12.26
N ILE A 281 26.32 11.35 11.95
CA ILE A 281 24.89 11.45 12.23
C ILE A 281 24.12 10.51 11.31
N VAL A 282 23.15 9.80 11.89
CA VAL A 282 22.19 8.98 11.15
C VAL A 282 20.86 9.72 11.04
N VAL A 283 20.42 9.94 9.81
CA VAL A 283 19.14 10.59 9.49
C VAL A 283 18.15 9.54 9.00
N GLY A 284 17.09 9.28 9.75
CA GLY A 284 16.01 8.38 9.35
C GLY A 284 14.98 9.10 8.49
N VAL A 285 14.65 8.58 7.32
CA VAL A 285 13.58 9.14 6.47
C VAL A 285 12.33 8.29 6.62
N ILE A 286 11.25 8.87 7.16
CA ILE A 286 9.96 8.20 7.36
C ILE A 286 8.85 8.92 6.61
N GLY A 287 7.75 8.20 6.35
CA GLY A 287 6.53 8.77 5.77
C GLY A 287 5.77 7.81 4.88
N TYR A 288 4.61 8.28 4.41
CA TYR A 288 3.70 7.49 3.58
C TYR A 288 4.39 6.94 2.31
N PRO A 289 3.91 5.83 1.72
CA PRO A 289 4.37 5.39 0.40
C PRO A 289 4.20 6.51 -0.64
N ASN A 290 5.10 6.58 -1.63
CA ASN A 290 5.03 7.50 -2.78
C ASN A 290 5.01 9.02 -2.48
N VAL A 291 5.26 9.44 -1.23
CA VAL A 291 5.52 10.87 -0.91
C VAL A 291 6.85 11.38 -1.46
N GLY A 292 7.75 10.46 -1.86
CA GLY A 292 9.04 10.78 -2.49
C GLY A 292 10.27 10.68 -1.59
N LYS A 293 10.24 9.80 -0.58
CA LYS A 293 11.37 9.52 0.35
C LYS A 293 12.68 9.21 -0.39
N SER A 294 12.70 8.16 -1.20
CA SER A 294 13.88 7.77 -1.97
C SER A 294 14.28 8.81 -3.03
N SER A 295 13.34 9.64 -3.52
CA SER A 295 13.66 10.78 -4.39
C SER A 295 14.40 11.87 -3.64
N ILE A 296 14.06 12.15 -2.38
CA ILE A 296 14.81 13.12 -1.54
C ILE A 296 16.22 12.62 -1.30
N ILE A 297 16.39 11.32 -1.01
CA ILE A 297 17.71 10.72 -0.81
C ILE A 297 18.56 10.86 -2.07
N ASN A 298 18.00 10.52 -3.23
CA ASN A 298 18.67 10.70 -4.51
C ASN A 298 19.00 12.16 -4.80
N ALA A 299 18.10 13.10 -4.49
CA ALA A 299 18.37 14.53 -4.63
C ALA A 299 19.55 14.99 -3.76
N LEU A 300 19.72 14.42 -2.57
CA LEU A 300 20.83 14.72 -1.67
C LEU A 300 22.15 14.07 -2.14
N THR A 301 22.12 12.87 -2.73
CA THR A 301 23.32 12.13 -3.16
C THR A 301 23.82 12.49 -4.55
N ASN A 302 22.94 12.87 -5.48
CA ASN A 302 23.26 13.09 -6.90
C ASN A 302 24.21 14.27 -7.18
N ARG A 303 24.58 15.05 -6.16
CA ARG A 303 25.59 16.11 -6.27
C ARG A 303 26.99 15.61 -6.64
N HIS A 304 27.32 14.35 -6.30
CA HIS A 304 28.66 13.80 -6.53
C HIS A 304 28.79 13.00 -7.85
N GLY A 305 27.84 13.13 -8.78
CA GLY A 305 27.87 12.40 -10.06
C GLY A 305 27.67 10.88 -9.92
N GLN A 306 27.25 10.42 -8.73
CA GLN A 306 26.98 9.02 -8.45
C GLN A 306 25.67 8.56 -9.11
N SER A 307 25.62 7.27 -9.47
CA SER A 307 24.39 6.60 -9.88
C SER A 307 23.31 6.74 -8.80
N LYS A 308 22.03 6.70 -9.20
CA LYS A 308 20.88 6.79 -8.27
C LYS A 308 21.07 5.79 -7.11
N ALA A 309 21.21 6.29 -5.89
CA ALA A 309 21.48 5.49 -4.70
C ALA A 309 20.30 4.59 -4.32
N CYS A 310 19.08 5.07 -4.54
CA CYS A 310 17.84 4.35 -4.25
C CYS A 310 16.99 4.18 -5.52
N PRO A 311 16.33 3.02 -5.71
CA PRO A 311 15.34 2.84 -6.75
C PRO A 311 14.16 3.77 -6.49
N VAL A 312 13.62 4.35 -7.55
CA VAL A 312 12.48 5.27 -7.50
C VAL A 312 11.47 4.84 -8.56
N GLY A 313 10.19 4.90 -8.22
CA GLY A 313 9.09 4.61 -9.13
C GLY A 313 7.76 5.13 -8.57
N ASN A 314 6.75 5.22 -9.43
CA ASN A 314 5.43 5.73 -9.09
C ASN A 314 4.50 4.65 -8.49
N LEU A 315 5.05 3.45 -8.22
CA LEU A 315 4.36 2.33 -7.62
C LEU A 315 4.70 2.23 -6.14
N ALA A 316 3.70 1.95 -5.30
CA ALA A 316 3.94 1.64 -3.90
C ALA A 316 4.73 0.32 -3.80
N GLY A 317 5.61 0.20 -2.80
CA GLY A 317 6.41 -1.01 -2.57
C GLY A 317 7.75 -1.08 -3.31
N VAL A 318 8.18 -0.02 -4.00
CA VAL A 318 9.52 0.02 -4.66
C VAL A 318 10.66 -0.11 -3.64
N THR A 319 10.50 0.49 -2.46
CA THR A 319 11.45 0.36 -1.34
C THR A 319 10.92 -0.68 -0.38
N THR A 320 11.39 -1.92 -0.50
CA THR A 320 10.98 -3.07 0.32
C THR A 320 11.84 -3.25 1.56
N SER A 321 13.12 -2.89 1.50
CA SER A 321 14.09 -3.07 2.58
C SER A 321 14.64 -1.72 3.07
N MET A 322 15.06 -1.69 4.33
CA MET A 322 15.83 -0.57 4.86
C MET A 322 17.23 -0.55 4.26
N ARG A 323 17.75 0.65 3.95
CA ARG A 323 19.07 0.81 3.34
C ARG A 323 19.79 2.01 3.92
N GLU A 324 21.05 1.84 4.27
CA GLU A 324 21.91 2.93 4.73
C GLU A 324 22.66 3.53 3.53
N VAL A 325 22.46 4.83 3.30
CA VAL A 325 23.09 5.58 2.21
C VAL A 325 24.03 6.62 2.81
N LYS A 326 25.33 6.44 2.56
CA LYS A 326 26.35 7.40 2.98
C LYS A 326 26.34 8.62 2.06
N VAL A 327 25.98 9.79 2.58
CA VAL A 327 25.97 11.06 1.82
C VAL A 327 27.28 11.81 2.01
N ASP A 328 27.82 11.80 3.23
CA ASP A 328 29.08 12.45 3.59
C ASP A 328 29.78 11.60 4.67
N ASN A 329 31.03 11.90 5.01
CA ASN A 329 31.75 11.22 6.10
C ASN A 329 31.09 11.44 7.47
N LYS A 330 30.43 12.58 7.67
CA LYS A 330 29.71 12.91 8.91
C LYS A 330 28.19 12.70 8.82
N LEU A 331 27.65 12.27 7.68
CA LEU A 331 26.21 12.18 7.45
C LEU A 331 25.84 10.90 6.70
N LYS A 332 24.98 10.11 7.33
CA LYS A 332 24.37 8.91 6.76
C LYS A 332 22.86 9.05 6.78
N ILE A 333 22.19 8.54 5.75
CA ILE A 333 20.73 8.55 5.64
C ILE A 333 20.22 7.12 5.59
N LEU A 334 19.24 6.80 6.42
CA LEU A 334 18.55 5.52 6.43
C LEU A 334 17.25 5.65 5.61
N ASP A 335 17.20 5.01 4.44
CA ASP A 335 15.97 4.85 3.66
C ASP A 335 15.12 3.78 4.31
N SER A 336 13.84 4.08 4.52
CA SER A 336 12.87 3.13 5.08
C SER A 336 11.72 2.89 4.11
N PRO A 337 11.13 1.68 4.11
CA PRO A 337 9.87 1.41 3.43
C PRO A 337 8.79 2.42 3.80
N GLY A 338 7.87 2.69 2.87
CA GLY A 338 6.72 3.57 3.19
C GLY A 338 5.79 2.94 4.21
N ILE A 339 5.48 3.69 5.26
CA ILE A 339 4.59 3.23 6.33
C ILE A 339 3.23 3.89 6.16
N VAL A 340 2.16 3.09 6.15
CA VAL A 340 0.78 3.56 6.13
C VAL A 340 0.21 3.43 7.54
N PHE A 341 -0.23 4.54 8.11
CA PHE A 341 -0.75 4.55 9.48
C PHE A 341 -2.25 4.22 9.48
N PRO A 342 -2.71 3.15 10.17
CA PRO A 342 -4.08 2.65 10.02
C PRO A 342 -5.20 3.50 10.63
N GLU A 343 -4.90 4.62 11.30
CA GLU A 343 -5.88 5.35 12.12
C GLU A 343 -7.09 5.89 11.34
N GLU A 344 -6.94 6.16 10.04
CA GLU A 344 -8.02 6.72 9.23
C GLU A 344 -8.90 5.66 8.53
N VAL A 345 -8.63 4.38 8.75
CA VAL A 345 -9.27 3.26 8.00
C VAL A 345 -10.56 2.76 8.65
N SER A 346 -10.87 3.20 9.88
CA SER A 346 -11.88 2.54 10.71
C SER A 346 -13.35 2.90 10.39
N SER A 347 -13.64 3.99 9.69
CA SER A 347 -15.02 4.54 9.70
C SER A 347 -15.90 4.22 8.49
N LYS A 348 -15.38 3.63 7.40
CA LYS A 348 -16.14 3.15 6.22
C LYS A 348 -15.17 2.48 5.24
N LYS A 349 -15.23 1.14 5.10
CA LYS A 349 -14.27 0.34 4.30
C LYS A 349 -14.01 0.91 2.88
N ASN A 350 -15.06 1.28 2.15
CA ASN A 350 -14.96 1.76 0.77
C ASN A 350 -14.37 3.18 0.65
N VAL A 351 -14.64 4.06 1.63
CA VAL A 351 -14.13 5.44 1.64
C VAL A 351 -12.64 5.45 2.01
N SER A 352 -12.22 4.50 2.86
CA SER A 352 -10.82 4.37 3.24
C SER A 352 -9.94 3.90 2.08
N GLU A 353 -10.36 2.89 1.31
CA GLU A 353 -9.59 2.41 0.16
C GLU A 353 -9.43 3.51 -0.89
N ALA A 354 -10.51 4.27 -1.18
CA ALA A 354 -10.45 5.38 -2.12
C ALA A 354 -9.47 6.48 -1.67
N LYS A 355 -9.48 6.85 -0.38
CA LYS A 355 -8.53 7.84 0.17
C LYS A 355 -7.08 7.35 0.06
N LEU A 356 -6.82 6.09 0.42
CA LEU A 356 -5.49 5.48 0.32
C LEU A 356 -5.00 5.37 -1.14
N ALA A 357 -5.90 5.08 -2.08
CA ALA A 357 -5.58 5.04 -3.50
C ALA A 357 -5.18 6.42 -4.06
N LEU A 358 -5.87 7.50 -3.64
CA LEU A 358 -5.55 8.89 -3.99
C LEU A 358 -4.22 9.36 -3.41
N LEU A 359 -3.89 8.93 -2.20
CA LEU A 359 -2.58 9.15 -1.56
C LEU A 359 -1.48 8.26 -2.14
N SER A 360 -1.80 7.42 -3.12
CA SER A 360 -0.86 6.50 -3.77
C SER A 360 -0.24 5.47 -2.80
N ALA A 361 -0.93 5.16 -1.70
CA ALA A 361 -0.51 4.14 -0.74
C ALA A 361 -0.71 2.72 -1.27
N ILE A 362 -1.67 2.53 -2.20
CA ILE A 362 -2.04 1.25 -2.79
C ILE A 362 -1.56 1.17 -4.26
N SER A 363 -1.01 0.02 -4.64
CA SER A 363 -0.61 -0.29 -6.01
C SER A 363 -1.84 -0.29 -6.94
N PRO A 364 -1.76 0.23 -8.19
CA PRO A 364 -2.89 0.23 -9.12
C PRO A 364 -3.53 -1.15 -9.34
N LYS A 365 -2.74 -2.22 -9.22
CA LYS A 365 -3.22 -3.60 -9.38
C LYS A 365 -4.16 -4.07 -8.27
N ASN A 366 -4.02 -3.50 -7.08
CA ASN A 366 -4.72 -3.94 -5.88
C ASN A 366 -5.97 -3.09 -5.61
N ILE A 367 -6.26 -2.12 -6.49
CA ILE A 367 -7.45 -1.26 -6.39
C ILE A 367 -8.63 -2.05 -6.97
N LYS A 368 -9.59 -2.41 -6.11
CA LYS A 368 -10.77 -3.19 -6.54
C LYS A 368 -11.77 -2.35 -7.33
N ASP A 369 -11.97 -1.10 -6.93
CA ASP A 369 -12.91 -0.17 -7.57
C ASP A 369 -12.25 1.17 -7.93
N PRO A 370 -11.64 1.26 -9.14
CA PRO A 370 -11.06 2.51 -9.62
C PRO A 370 -12.08 3.63 -9.85
N VAL A 371 -13.35 3.31 -10.13
CA VAL A 371 -14.39 4.28 -10.46
C VAL A 371 -14.77 5.09 -9.23
N SER A 372 -14.93 4.44 -8.08
CA SER A 372 -15.17 5.13 -6.80
C SER A 372 -14.00 6.03 -6.39
N VAL A 373 -12.75 5.64 -6.68
CA VAL A 373 -11.57 6.50 -6.45
C VAL A 373 -11.68 7.80 -7.24
N VAL A 374 -12.02 7.71 -8.52
CA VAL A 374 -12.20 8.90 -9.38
C VAL A 374 -13.39 9.74 -8.93
N LYS A 375 -14.51 9.13 -8.49
CA LYS A 375 -15.65 9.85 -7.90
C LYS A 375 -15.22 10.72 -6.71
N HIS A 376 -14.38 10.17 -5.82
CA HIS A 376 -13.85 10.91 -4.68
C HIS A 376 -12.86 12.02 -5.10
N LEU A 377 -12.06 11.79 -6.14
CA LEU A 377 -11.20 12.82 -6.73
C LEU A 377 -12.01 13.98 -7.31
N LEU A 378 -13.02 13.68 -8.12
CA LEU A 378 -13.90 14.70 -8.72
C LEU A 378 -14.62 15.50 -7.64
N LYS A 379 -15.15 14.85 -6.60
CA LYS A 379 -15.76 15.53 -5.43
C LYS A 379 -14.78 16.43 -4.67
N ARG A 380 -13.49 16.09 -4.68
CA ARG A 380 -12.44 16.91 -4.06
C ARG A 380 -12.15 18.14 -4.91
N LEU A 381 -11.97 17.95 -6.22
CA LEU A 381 -11.65 19.02 -7.17
C LEU A 381 -12.83 19.98 -7.37
N SER A 382 -14.08 19.51 -7.25
CA SER A 382 -15.28 20.34 -7.38
C SER A 382 -15.48 21.36 -6.25
N LYS A 383 -14.64 21.34 -5.21
CA LYS A 383 -14.71 22.32 -4.11
C LYS A 383 -14.02 23.64 -4.45
N ASP A 384 -13.16 23.64 -5.46
CA ASP A 384 -12.39 24.79 -5.89
C ASP A 384 -12.52 24.91 -7.41
N ASP A 385 -13.15 25.99 -7.86
CA ASP A 385 -13.44 26.21 -9.27
C ASP A 385 -12.16 26.21 -10.12
N THR A 386 -11.05 26.69 -9.56
CA THR A 386 -9.76 26.71 -10.26
C THR A 386 -9.24 25.30 -10.57
N MET A 387 -9.46 24.35 -9.67
CA MET A 387 -9.07 22.95 -9.85
C MET A 387 -10.01 22.23 -10.80
N ALA A 388 -11.32 22.50 -10.69
CA ALA A 388 -12.33 21.93 -11.56
C ALA A 388 -12.10 22.36 -13.02
N ASP A 389 -11.79 23.63 -13.27
CA ASP A 389 -11.56 24.14 -14.62
C ASP A 389 -10.23 23.66 -15.21
N ALA A 390 -9.18 23.55 -14.40
CA ALA A 390 -7.92 22.96 -14.83
C ALA A 390 -8.09 21.50 -15.29
N LEU A 391 -8.92 20.72 -14.58
CA LEU A 391 -9.25 19.34 -14.98
C LEU A 391 -10.02 19.30 -16.31
N LYS A 392 -11.04 20.15 -16.46
CA LYS A 392 -11.82 20.25 -17.70
C LYS A 392 -10.94 20.62 -18.89
N GLN A 393 -10.04 21.58 -18.71
CA GLN A 393 -9.09 22.01 -19.73
C GLN A 393 -8.14 20.88 -20.12
N TYR A 394 -7.58 20.17 -19.14
CA TYR A 394 -6.63 19.08 -19.39
C TYR A 394 -7.22 17.93 -20.22
N TYR A 395 -8.46 17.52 -19.92
CA TYR A 395 -9.16 16.47 -20.66
C TYR A 395 -10.03 17.00 -21.82
N SER A 396 -10.07 18.31 -22.03
CA SER A 396 -10.95 18.97 -23.00
C SER A 396 -12.39 18.44 -22.88
N VAL A 397 -12.92 18.46 -21.65
CA VAL A 397 -14.23 17.90 -21.31
C VAL A 397 -15.32 18.85 -21.82
N PRO A 398 -16.26 18.38 -22.66
CA PRO A 398 -17.42 19.19 -23.06
C PRO A 398 -18.35 19.45 -21.86
N PRO A 399 -19.26 20.43 -21.95
CA PRO A 399 -20.31 20.58 -20.94
C PRO A 399 -21.15 19.29 -20.90
N LEU A 400 -21.13 18.60 -19.76
CA LEU A 400 -21.85 17.34 -19.55
C LEU A 400 -23.19 17.62 -18.87
N PRO A 401 -24.32 17.09 -19.39
CA PRO A 401 -25.62 17.22 -18.78
C PRO A 401 -25.77 16.18 -17.65
N SER A 402 -25.48 16.57 -16.42
CA SER A 402 -25.71 15.72 -15.26
C SER A 402 -25.75 16.52 -13.95
N SER A 403 -26.83 16.37 -13.18
CA SER A 403 -26.98 16.94 -11.84
C SER A 403 -26.35 16.06 -10.75
N ASP A 404 -26.25 14.75 -11.00
CA ASP A 404 -25.73 13.77 -10.05
C ASP A 404 -24.24 13.48 -10.25
N LEU A 405 -23.49 13.41 -9.14
CA LEU A 405 -22.05 13.13 -9.16
C LEU A 405 -21.72 11.76 -9.76
N GLU A 406 -22.56 10.75 -9.55
CA GLU A 406 -22.34 9.41 -10.11
C GLU A 406 -22.45 9.38 -11.62
N ASP A 407 -23.50 10.01 -12.15
CA ASP A 407 -23.71 10.07 -13.59
C ASP A 407 -22.65 10.93 -14.26
N PHE A 408 -22.30 12.08 -13.66
CA PHE A 408 -21.18 12.91 -14.10
C PHE A 408 -19.87 12.11 -14.16
N THR A 409 -19.58 11.30 -13.12
CA THR A 409 -18.36 10.48 -13.09
C THR A 409 -18.33 9.46 -14.23
N LYS A 410 -19.47 8.80 -14.50
CA LYS A 410 -19.58 7.83 -15.62
C LYS A 410 -19.39 8.53 -16.97
N GLN A 411 -20.10 9.64 -17.22
CA GLN A 411 -20.00 10.40 -18.46
C GLN A 411 -18.57 10.95 -18.67
N PHE A 412 -17.95 11.48 -17.62
CA PHE A 412 -16.56 11.93 -17.64
C PHE A 412 -15.60 10.80 -18.03
N LEU A 413 -15.73 9.62 -17.40
CA LEU A 413 -14.87 8.48 -17.72
C LEU A 413 -15.09 7.94 -19.13
N ILE A 414 -16.32 7.97 -19.65
CA ILE A 414 -16.61 7.63 -21.05
C ILE A 414 -15.91 8.60 -22.00
N HIS A 415 -15.94 9.91 -21.71
CA HIS A 415 -15.23 10.92 -22.49
C HIS A 415 -13.71 10.68 -22.47
N VAL A 416 -13.13 10.48 -21.29
CA VAL A 416 -11.69 10.19 -21.15
C VAL A 416 -11.31 8.91 -21.89
N ALA A 417 -12.14 7.86 -21.79
CA ALA A 417 -11.91 6.60 -22.49
C ALA A 417 -11.85 6.79 -24.01
N ARG A 418 -12.74 7.61 -24.59
CA ARG A 418 -12.74 7.95 -26.01
C ARG A 418 -11.54 8.81 -26.39
N ALA A 419 -11.26 9.86 -25.63
CA ALA A 419 -10.16 10.79 -25.89
C ALA A 419 -8.77 10.12 -25.81
N ARG A 420 -8.61 9.12 -24.93
CA ARG A 420 -7.35 8.39 -24.71
C ARG A 420 -7.29 7.02 -25.39
N GLY A 421 -8.31 6.66 -26.17
CA GLY A 421 -8.36 5.37 -26.88
C GLY A 421 -8.45 4.15 -25.97
N ARG A 422 -9.00 4.29 -24.75
CA ARG A 422 -9.26 3.17 -23.83
C ARG A 422 -10.58 2.48 -24.18
N LEU A 423 -10.59 1.84 -25.34
CA LEU A 423 -11.74 1.11 -25.87
C LEU A 423 -11.50 -0.40 -25.73
N SER A 424 -12.56 -1.12 -25.38
CA SER A 424 -12.60 -2.58 -25.40
C SER A 424 -13.04 -3.10 -26.78
N ARG A 425 -13.15 -4.42 -26.93
CA ARG A 425 -13.55 -5.05 -28.19
C ARG A 425 -14.92 -4.51 -28.63
N GLY A 426 -15.05 -4.18 -29.91
CA GLY A 426 -16.27 -3.57 -30.46
C GLY A 426 -16.39 -2.06 -30.25
N GLY A 427 -15.32 -1.38 -29.82
CA GLY A 427 -15.32 0.08 -29.66
C GLY A 427 -16.02 0.58 -28.39
N VAL A 428 -16.37 -0.32 -27.47
CA VAL A 428 -17.05 0.03 -26.22
C VAL A 428 -16.06 0.67 -25.25
N PRO A 429 -16.30 1.88 -24.73
CA PRO A 429 -15.41 2.55 -23.78
C PRO A 429 -15.17 1.74 -22.51
N ASN A 430 -13.90 1.50 -22.15
CA ASN A 430 -13.53 0.79 -20.93
C ASN A 430 -13.36 1.80 -19.77
N ILE A 431 -14.38 1.85 -18.91
CA ILE A 431 -14.47 2.80 -17.79
C ILE A 431 -13.38 2.54 -16.73
N GLU A 432 -13.10 1.29 -16.40
CA GLU A 432 -12.10 0.92 -15.39
C GLU A 432 -10.68 1.30 -15.83
N SER A 433 -10.33 1.00 -17.09
CA SER A 433 -9.02 1.36 -17.66
C SER A 433 -8.84 2.87 -17.75
N ALA A 434 -9.92 3.60 -18.09
CA ALA A 434 -9.92 5.05 -18.08
C ALA A 434 -9.74 5.61 -16.66
N ALA A 435 -10.42 5.04 -15.66
CA ALA A 435 -10.29 5.46 -14.28
C ALA A 435 -8.87 5.26 -13.72
N LEU A 436 -8.22 4.13 -14.03
CA LEU A 436 -6.82 3.90 -13.70
C LEU A 436 -5.89 4.89 -14.42
N ASN A 437 -6.21 5.29 -15.65
CA ASN A 437 -5.44 6.30 -16.37
C ASN A 437 -5.56 7.68 -15.72
N VAL A 438 -6.76 8.10 -15.33
CA VAL A 438 -7.00 9.35 -14.58
C VAL A 438 -6.24 9.34 -13.26
N LEU A 439 -6.26 8.21 -12.53
CA LEU A 439 -5.51 8.07 -11.29
C LEU A 439 -4.00 8.20 -11.51
N ASN A 440 -3.45 7.65 -12.59
CA ASN A 440 -2.04 7.82 -12.91
C ASN A 440 -1.71 9.27 -13.29
N ASP A 441 -2.57 9.96 -14.05
CA ASP A 441 -2.38 11.38 -14.38
C ASP A 441 -2.41 12.26 -13.11
N TRP A 442 -3.25 11.92 -12.12
CA TRP A 442 -3.23 12.54 -10.79
C TRP A 442 -1.92 12.28 -10.05
N ARG A 443 -1.41 11.05 -10.07
CA ARG A 443 -0.14 10.67 -9.41
C ARG A 443 1.06 11.37 -10.01
N ASP A 444 1.08 11.50 -11.34
CA ASP A 444 2.13 12.16 -12.10
C ASP A 444 2.09 13.69 -11.99
N GLY A 445 1.06 14.27 -11.38
CA GLY A 445 0.92 15.72 -11.19
C GLY A 445 0.42 16.46 -12.43
N ARG A 446 -0.13 15.75 -13.41
CA ARG A 446 -0.74 16.36 -14.61
C ARG A 446 -2.07 17.04 -14.29
N ILE A 447 -2.83 16.42 -13.39
CA ILE A 447 -4.02 17.02 -12.79
C ILE A 447 -3.59 17.84 -11.58
N THR A 448 -3.93 19.12 -11.58
CA THR A 448 -3.65 20.02 -10.45
C THR A 448 -4.71 19.88 -9.37
N GLY A 449 -4.28 19.76 -8.12
CA GLY A 449 -5.19 19.78 -6.98
C GLY A 449 -4.46 19.78 -5.64
N TRP A 450 -5.01 20.52 -4.69
CA TRP A 450 -4.47 20.70 -3.34
C TRP A 450 -5.59 20.79 -2.30
N VAL A 451 -5.22 20.70 -1.02
CA VAL A 451 -6.12 20.93 0.10
C VAL A 451 -5.62 22.16 0.86
N LEU A 452 -6.52 22.97 1.41
CA LEU A 452 -6.18 24.07 2.32
C LEU A 452 -6.17 23.60 3.77
N PRO A 453 -5.28 24.12 4.63
CA PRO A 453 -5.26 23.77 6.04
C PRO A 453 -6.59 24.16 6.72
N ASN A 454 -7.03 23.37 7.69
CA ASN A 454 -8.35 23.55 8.32
C ASN A 454 -8.47 24.91 9.06
N SER A 455 -7.36 25.45 9.56
CA SER A 455 -7.31 26.81 10.15
C SER A 455 -7.68 27.91 9.14
N SER A 456 -7.34 27.73 7.86
CA SER A 456 -7.71 28.67 6.80
C SER A 456 -9.17 28.56 6.38
N LYS A 457 -9.86 27.44 6.69
CA LYS A 457 -11.30 27.30 6.42
C LYS A 457 -12.14 28.07 7.42
N ALA A 458 -11.72 28.12 8.68
CA ALA A 458 -12.37 28.95 9.70
C ALA A 458 -12.28 30.45 9.35
N GLN A 459 -11.11 30.91 8.91
CA GLN A 459 -10.93 32.29 8.45
C GLN A 459 -11.68 32.62 7.15
N ALA A 460 -11.90 31.65 6.24
CA ALA A 460 -12.65 31.89 5.01
C ALA A 460 -14.17 32.03 5.23
N VAL A 461 -14.71 31.48 6.34
CA VAL A 461 -16.13 31.59 6.68
C VAL A 461 -16.46 32.95 7.34
N GLU A 462 -15.48 33.64 7.92
CA GLU A 462 -15.70 34.97 8.52
C GLU A 462 -15.67 36.14 7.53
N VAL A 463 -15.35 35.92 6.25
CA VAL A 463 -15.19 37.00 5.25
C VAL A 463 -16.44 37.24 4.40
N ASP A 464 -17.52 36.46 4.58
CA ASP A 464 -18.78 36.70 3.88
C ASP A 464 -19.71 37.60 4.75
N LEU A 465 -19.41 38.90 4.77
CA LEU A 465 -20.16 39.93 5.51
C LEU A 465 -21.20 40.68 4.67
N ASP A 466 -21.52 40.23 3.45
CA ASP A 466 -22.53 40.85 2.58
C ASP A 466 -23.55 39.84 2.06
N ALA A 467 -24.45 39.38 2.94
CA ALA A 467 -25.71 38.79 2.54
C ALA A 467 -26.86 39.36 3.41
N PRO A 468 -27.99 39.78 2.82
CA PRO A 468 -29.03 40.50 3.54
C PRO A 468 -29.78 39.59 4.52
N LYS A 469 -29.82 40.05 5.77
CA LYS A 469 -30.65 39.50 6.84
C LYS A 469 -32.13 39.51 6.44
N SER A 470 -32.73 38.32 6.35
CA SER A 470 -34.19 38.16 6.49
C SER A 470 -34.48 36.94 7.35
N ALA A 471 -35.60 37.00 8.05
CA ALA A 471 -35.76 36.46 9.39
C ALA A 471 -36.37 35.04 9.45
N ALA A 472 -36.05 34.40 10.58
CA ALA A 472 -36.93 33.57 11.39
C ALA A 472 -37.05 32.06 11.12
N ARG A 473 -36.61 31.31 12.16
CA ARG A 473 -37.34 30.28 12.93
C ARG A 473 -36.96 28.82 12.69
N GLY A 474 -36.50 28.16 13.77
CA GLY A 474 -36.55 26.71 13.94
C GLY A 474 -35.34 26.10 14.65
N GLU A 475 -35.41 26.05 15.98
CA GLU A 475 -34.43 25.44 16.90
C GLU A 475 -34.19 23.94 16.62
N LYS A 476 -32.92 23.52 16.61
CA LYS A 476 -32.46 22.20 17.09
C LYS A 476 -31.02 22.32 17.63
N GLU A 477 -30.83 21.82 18.85
CA GLU A 477 -29.60 21.89 19.65
C GLU A 477 -28.38 21.20 18.98
N PRO A 478 -27.16 21.75 19.14
CA PRO A 478 -25.92 21.06 18.79
C PRO A 478 -25.44 20.12 19.92
N PRO A 479 -24.76 19.00 19.59
CA PRO A 479 -24.21 18.09 20.60
C PRO A 479 -23.01 18.70 21.32
N LYS A 480 -22.94 18.43 22.63
CA LYS A 480 -21.92 18.89 23.60
C LYS A 480 -20.48 18.70 23.10
N VAL A 481 -19.74 19.81 23.03
CA VAL A 481 -18.27 19.84 22.92
C VAL A 481 -17.73 20.49 24.19
N GLU A 482 -16.67 19.88 24.72
CA GLU A 482 -16.00 20.18 25.98
C GLU A 482 -15.52 21.63 26.10
N ASN A 483 -15.52 22.13 27.34
CA ASN A 483 -15.52 23.54 27.72
C ASN A 483 -14.29 24.35 27.25
N THR A 484 -14.48 25.21 26.25
CA THR A 484 -13.60 26.37 26.00
C THR A 484 -14.12 27.54 26.83
N THR A 485 -13.45 27.84 27.95
CA THR A 485 -13.83 29.01 28.78
C THR A 485 -13.27 30.27 28.14
N ILE A 486 -14.14 31.19 27.73
CA ILE A 486 -13.74 32.49 27.18
C ILE A 486 -13.23 33.35 28.35
N VAL A 487 -11.95 33.74 28.31
CA VAL A 487 -11.36 34.64 29.29
C VAL A 487 -11.72 36.07 28.90
N THR A 488 -12.45 36.78 29.78
CA THR A 488 -12.99 38.11 29.50
C THR A 488 -12.02 39.26 29.77
N GLN A 489 -10.82 38.98 30.30
CA GLN A 489 -9.77 39.97 30.57
C GLN A 489 -8.38 39.37 30.33
N TRP A 490 -7.48 40.12 29.71
CA TRP A 490 -6.07 39.72 29.58
C TRP A 490 -5.38 39.76 30.95
N ALA A 491 -4.42 38.86 31.20
CA ALA A 491 -3.63 38.90 32.42
C ALA A 491 -2.84 40.22 32.52
N GLU A 492 -2.56 40.67 33.75
CA GLU A 492 -1.75 41.87 34.02
C GLU A 492 -0.42 41.84 33.26
N GLU A 493 0.00 43.02 32.79
CA GLU A 493 1.23 43.19 32.01
C GLU A 493 2.44 42.64 32.76
N PHE A 494 3.23 41.85 32.04
CA PHE A 494 4.45 41.25 32.56
C PHE A 494 5.51 42.34 32.76
N ASP A 495 5.88 42.62 34.01
CA ASP A 495 6.93 43.59 34.35
C ASP A 495 8.31 43.08 33.87
N LEU A 496 8.73 43.60 32.72
CA LEU A 496 10.04 43.34 32.13
C LEU A 496 11.19 44.01 32.92
N GLY A 497 10.90 45.04 33.73
CA GLY A 497 11.87 45.75 34.55
C GLY A 497 12.37 44.91 35.72
N GLY A 498 11.51 44.08 36.31
CA GLY A 498 11.90 43.12 37.35
C GLY A 498 12.70 41.91 36.84
N LEU A 499 12.54 41.55 35.56
CA LEU A 499 13.20 40.37 34.96
C LEU A 499 14.59 40.70 34.40
N LEU A 500 14.79 41.93 33.92
CA LEU A 500 16.07 42.43 33.38
C LEU A 500 16.69 43.41 34.36
N GLY A 501 17.13 42.90 35.52
CA GLY A 501 17.87 43.70 36.51
C GLY A 501 19.05 44.48 35.90
N GLU A 502 19.42 45.57 36.56
CA GLU A 502 20.38 46.65 36.21
C GLU A 502 21.81 46.23 35.77
N ASN A 503 21.95 45.28 34.85
CA ASN A 503 23.24 44.81 34.33
C ASN A 503 23.39 44.93 32.81
N PHE A 504 22.43 45.55 32.12
CA PHE A 504 22.59 45.96 30.74
C PHE A 504 22.43 47.47 30.63
N GLY A 505 23.49 48.19 31.03
CA GLY A 505 23.64 49.60 30.73
C GLY A 505 23.84 49.81 29.24
N LEU A 506 22.82 50.37 28.59
CA LEU A 506 22.89 51.16 27.35
C LEU A 506 21.68 52.09 27.29
#